data_AF-A0A2R6PNS5-F1
#
_entry.id   AF-A0A2R6PNS5-F1
#
_cell.length_a   1.000
_cell.length_b   1.000
_cell.length_c   1.000
_cell.angle_alpha   90.00
_cell.angle_beta   90.00
_cell.angle_gamma   90.00
#
_symmetry.space_group_name_H-M   'P 1'
#
loop_
_entity.id
_entity.type
_entity.pdbx_description
1 polymer ?
#
loop_
_entity_poly.entity_id
_entity_poly.type
_entity_poly.pdbx_seq_one_letter_code
_entity_poly.pdbx_strand_id
1 'polypeptide(L)'
;MEPCNRLAYHNLISLYAGTSKLGEVHRIWNPFKSGFPTTNNLSYIVMLQALAKLNDVDSLTRCFEEWESSCSSYDIRLVKVAIRAYLQNDMKKEAESVLHEAFKRSKEPPFRVWEMFMVFLFKQHQVDFAMKCMESAVSAVKDDEWHPDPNTVNKFLKYFEEAKDVDDAEAICKMLKKINRLDSSAYHSLLLTYITAGKTAPEMQRKMEEDLIEMNCELEDMLKRVCPE
;
A
#
# COMPACT_ATOMS: atom_id res chain seq x y z
N MET A 1 31.31 -27.30 3.14
CA MET A 1 30.11 -26.89 2.39
C MET A 1 30.35 -25.47 1.92
N GLU A 2 30.70 -25.26 0.65
CA GLU A 2 31.15 -23.94 0.19
C GLU A 2 30.00 -22.91 0.13
N PRO A 3 30.04 -21.85 0.95
CA PRO A 3 29.02 -20.80 0.96
C PRO A 3 29.02 -19.93 -0.32
N CYS A 4 30.11 -19.97 -1.10
CA CYS A 4 30.36 -19.05 -2.21
C CYS A 4 29.48 -19.26 -3.45
N ASN A 5 28.88 -20.44 -3.65
CA ASN A 5 28.22 -20.74 -4.91
C ASN A 5 26.85 -20.02 -5.05
N ARG A 6 26.04 -19.96 -3.97
CA ARG A 6 24.71 -19.30 -4.01
C ARG A 6 24.82 -17.79 -4.27
N LEU A 7 25.76 -17.12 -3.60
CA LEU A 7 25.98 -15.69 -3.79
C LEU A 7 26.46 -15.37 -5.22
N ALA A 8 27.31 -16.23 -5.81
CA ALA A 8 27.73 -16.08 -7.20
C ALA A 8 26.52 -16.12 -8.16
N TYR A 9 25.60 -17.07 -7.97
CA TYR A 9 24.35 -17.11 -8.73
C TYR A 9 23.50 -15.85 -8.54
N HIS A 10 23.34 -15.36 -7.30
CA HIS A 10 22.59 -14.14 -7.03
C HIS A 10 23.18 -12.92 -7.73
N ASN A 11 24.51 -12.79 -7.69
CA ASN A 11 25.23 -11.71 -8.36
C ASN A 11 25.08 -11.80 -9.89
N LEU A 12 25.18 -13.00 -10.46
CA LEU A 12 25.00 -13.21 -11.89
C LEU A 12 23.57 -12.85 -12.34
N ILE A 13 22.54 -13.34 -11.63
CA ILE A 13 21.14 -13.01 -11.94
C ILE A 13 20.93 -11.50 -11.90
N SER A 14 21.43 -10.83 -10.85
CA SER A 14 21.31 -9.38 -10.70
C SER A 14 22.06 -8.61 -11.81
N LEU A 15 23.25 -9.07 -12.21
CA LEU A 15 24.05 -8.50 -13.30
C LEU A 15 23.35 -8.65 -14.66
N TYR A 16 22.82 -9.84 -14.95
CA TYR A 16 22.11 -10.09 -16.21
C TYR A 16 20.80 -9.30 -16.29
N ALA A 17 20.07 -9.19 -15.18
CA ALA A 17 18.93 -8.28 -15.09
C ALA A 17 19.34 -6.81 -15.26
N GLY A 18 20.49 -6.41 -14.71
CA GLY A 18 21.06 -5.07 -14.90
C GLY A 18 21.45 -4.75 -16.35
N THR A 19 21.79 -5.77 -17.14
CA THR A 19 22.18 -5.65 -18.55
C THR A 19 21.07 -6.05 -19.53
N SER A 20 19.83 -6.17 -19.05
CA SER A 20 18.64 -6.51 -19.85
C SER A 20 18.70 -7.87 -20.57
N LYS A 21 19.46 -8.83 -20.02
CA LYS A 21 19.65 -10.16 -20.61
C LYS A 21 18.69 -11.19 -20.01
N LEU A 22 17.41 -11.12 -20.38
CA LEU A 22 16.36 -12.01 -19.86
C LEU A 22 16.65 -13.50 -20.08
N GLY A 23 17.14 -13.87 -21.27
CA GLY A 23 17.50 -15.26 -21.58
C GLY A 23 18.57 -15.81 -20.63
N GLU A 24 19.53 -14.99 -20.22
CA GLU A 24 20.60 -15.40 -19.29
C GLU A 24 20.08 -15.56 -17.86
N VAL A 25 19.14 -14.72 -17.42
CA VAL A 25 18.46 -14.86 -16.12
C VAL A 25 17.77 -16.23 -16.04
N HIS A 26 17.00 -16.59 -17.06
CA HIS A 26 16.33 -17.89 -17.14
C HIS A 26 17.30 -19.07 -17.23
N ARG A 27 18.34 -18.94 -18.07
CA ARG A 27 19.37 -19.98 -18.24
C ARG A 27 20.06 -20.33 -16.93
N ILE A 28 20.25 -19.36 -16.06
CA ILE A 28 20.97 -19.51 -14.78
C ILE A 28 20.06 -20.02 -13.67
N TRP A 29 18.76 -19.73 -13.73
CA TRP A 29 17.80 -20.14 -12.70
C TRP A 29 17.65 -21.67 -12.60
N ASN A 30 17.64 -22.40 -13.72
CA ASN A 30 17.46 -23.85 -13.69
C ASN A 30 18.64 -24.60 -13.03
N PRO A 31 19.92 -24.37 -13.44
CA PRO A 31 21.07 -24.95 -12.75
C PRO A 31 21.14 -24.58 -11.28
N PHE A 32 20.76 -23.34 -10.95
CA PHE A 32 20.66 -22.89 -9.56
C PHE A 32 19.70 -23.76 -8.76
N LYS A 33 18.46 -23.95 -9.23
CA LYS A 33 17.47 -24.79 -8.54
C LYS A 33 17.92 -26.24 -8.41
N SER A 34 18.57 -26.80 -9.42
CA SER A 34 19.14 -28.16 -9.36
C SER A 34 20.27 -28.29 -8.33
N GLY A 35 21.14 -27.28 -8.23
CA GLY A 35 22.24 -27.26 -7.25
C GLY A 35 21.78 -26.93 -5.82
N PHE A 36 20.61 -26.32 -5.66
CA PHE A 36 20.05 -25.90 -4.38
C PHE A 36 18.58 -26.33 -4.24
N PRO A 37 18.30 -27.62 -3.99
CA PRO A 37 16.94 -28.16 -3.93
C PRO A 37 16.01 -27.41 -2.97
N THR A 38 16.56 -26.91 -1.85
CA THR A 38 15.85 -25.97 -0.97
C THR A 38 16.23 -24.54 -1.34
N THR A 39 15.36 -23.90 -2.13
CA THR A 39 15.50 -22.49 -2.49
C THR A 39 15.00 -21.62 -1.34
N ASN A 40 15.89 -20.80 -0.78
CA ASN A 40 15.53 -19.91 0.33
C ASN A 40 14.89 -18.61 -0.16
N ASN A 41 14.23 -17.89 0.74
CA ASN A 41 13.55 -16.62 0.44
C ASN A 41 14.46 -15.61 -0.25
N LEU A 42 15.73 -15.49 0.15
CA LEU A 42 16.69 -14.58 -0.49
C LEU A 42 16.87 -14.87 -1.99
N SER A 43 16.91 -16.15 -2.36
CA SER A 43 17.10 -16.55 -3.75
C SER A 43 15.88 -16.22 -4.60
N TYR A 44 14.68 -16.45 -4.06
CA TYR A 44 13.45 -16.00 -4.70
C TYR A 44 13.38 -14.46 -4.80
N ILE A 45 13.86 -13.71 -3.79
CA ILE A 45 13.83 -12.24 -3.83
C ILE A 45 14.66 -11.75 -5.01
N VAL A 46 15.87 -12.28 -5.17
CA VAL A 46 16.76 -11.92 -6.27
C VAL A 46 16.12 -12.25 -7.63
N MET A 47 15.51 -13.43 -7.76
CA MET A 47 14.85 -13.83 -9.00
C MET A 47 13.63 -12.96 -9.32
N LEU A 48 12.73 -12.73 -8.36
CA LEU A 48 11.55 -11.88 -8.57
C LEU A 48 11.95 -10.44 -8.89
N GLN A 49 12.98 -9.89 -8.23
CA GLN A 49 13.50 -8.55 -8.54
C GLN A 49 14.07 -8.47 -9.96
N ALA A 50 14.80 -9.50 -10.40
CA ALA A 50 15.32 -9.59 -11.76
C ALA A 50 14.18 -9.64 -12.79
N LEU A 51 13.17 -10.49 -12.57
CA LEU A 51 12.02 -10.61 -13.48
C LEU A 51 11.18 -9.33 -13.52
N ALA A 52 10.91 -8.71 -12.37
CA ALA A 52 10.21 -7.44 -12.28
C ALA A 52 10.95 -6.33 -13.03
N LYS A 53 12.28 -6.27 -12.89
CA LYS A 53 13.12 -5.29 -13.60
C LYS A 53 13.09 -5.46 -15.12
N LEU A 54 12.97 -6.70 -15.59
CA LEU A 54 12.92 -7.04 -17.01
C LEU A 54 11.50 -7.06 -17.59
N ASN A 55 10.50 -6.73 -16.76
CA ASN A 55 9.08 -6.78 -17.10
C ASN A 55 8.59 -8.14 -17.63
N ASP A 56 9.21 -9.24 -17.19
CA ASP A 56 8.74 -10.61 -17.48
C ASP A 56 7.76 -11.05 -16.39
N VAL A 57 6.54 -10.54 -16.50
CA VAL A 57 5.51 -10.71 -15.47
C VAL A 57 5.00 -12.15 -15.41
N ASP A 58 4.89 -12.83 -16.55
CA ASP A 58 4.44 -14.23 -16.60
C ASP A 58 5.37 -15.15 -15.82
N SER A 59 6.68 -14.97 -15.99
CA SER A 59 7.67 -15.74 -15.22
C SER A 59 7.71 -15.31 -13.76
N LEU A 60 7.49 -14.02 -13.47
CA LEU A 60 7.39 -13.51 -12.11
C LEU A 60 6.23 -14.18 -11.37
N THR A 61 5.05 -14.27 -11.99
CA THR A 61 3.87 -14.92 -11.42
C THR A 61 4.15 -16.37 -11.08
N ARG A 62 4.64 -17.15 -12.05
CA ARG A 62 5.00 -18.57 -11.82
C ARG A 62 6.03 -18.73 -10.70
N CYS A 63 7.04 -17.85 -10.67
CA CYS A 63 8.09 -17.89 -9.65
C CYS A 63 7.56 -17.55 -8.26
N PHE A 64 6.61 -16.61 -8.17
CA PHE A 64 5.96 -16.23 -6.92
C PHE A 64 5.05 -17.35 -6.40
N GLU A 65 4.24 -17.97 -7.26
CA GLU A 65 3.38 -19.11 -6.91
C GLU A 65 4.19 -20.33 -6.46
N GLU A 66 5.31 -20.63 -7.15
CA GLU A 66 6.25 -21.68 -6.76
C GLU A 66 6.78 -21.43 -5.34
N TRP A 67 7.20 -20.20 -5.05
CA TRP A 67 7.64 -19.80 -3.71
C TRP A 67 6.51 -19.92 -2.69
N GLU A 68 5.34 -19.36 -2.98
CA GLU A 68 4.23 -19.25 -2.04
C GLU A 68 3.69 -20.62 -1.60
N SER A 69 3.67 -21.59 -2.52
CA SER A 69 3.26 -22.98 -2.28
C SER A 69 4.27 -23.79 -1.44
N SER A 70 5.55 -23.41 -1.46
CA SER A 70 6.64 -24.17 -0.84
C SER A 70 7.31 -23.46 0.34
N CYS A 71 6.95 -22.20 0.62
CA CYS A 71 7.64 -21.41 1.64
C CYS A 71 7.36 -21.93 3.07
N SER A 72 8.43 -22.17 3.82
CA SER A 72 8.35 -22.45 5.26
C SER A 72 8.18 -21.18 6.10
N SER A 73 8.59 -20.03 5.57
CA SER A 73 8.45 -18.72 6.20
C SER A 73 7.99 -17.71 5.15
N TYR A 74 6.83 -17.10 5.41
CA TYR A 74 6.20 -16.14 4.52
C TYR A 74 6.87 -14.77 4.65
N ASP A 75 7.79 -14.46 3.72
CA ASP A 75 8.61 -13.25 3.72
C ASP A 75 7.93 -12.12 2.94
N ILE A 76 7.53 -11.08 3.67
CA ILE A 76 6.81 -9.91 3.15
C ILE A 76 7.62 -9.15 2.08
N ARG A 77 8.95 -9.33 2.00
CA ARG A 77 9.75 -8.69 0.93
C ARG A 77 9.42 -9.27 -0.45
N LEU A 78 9.10 -10.56 -0.54
CA LEU A 78 8.70 -11.22 -1.79
C LEU A 78 7.34 -10.72 -2.24
N VAL A 79 6.39 -10.67 -1.30
CA VAL A 79 5.05 -10.09 -1.46
C VAL A 79 5.13 -8.67 -2.00
N LYS A 80 5.99 -7.82 -1.41
CA LYS A 80 6.17 -6.43 -1.84
C LYS A 80 6.69 -6.32 -3.29
N VAL A 81 7.60 -7.21 -3.69
CA VAL A 81 8.12 -7.23 -5.07
C VAL A 81 7.02 -7.64 -6.05
N ALA A 82 6.26 -8.70 -5.73
CA ALA A 82 5.18 -9.18 -6.58
C ALA A 82 4.05 -8.15 -6.74
N ILE A 83 3.56 -7.60 -5.63
CA ILE A 83 2.52 -6.56 -5.65
C ILE A 83 2.96 -5.37 -6.51
N ARG A 84 4.21 -4.90 -6.34
CA ARG A 84 4.73 -3.79 -7.14
C ARG A 84 4.74 -4.13 -8.64
N ALA A 85 5.22 -5.31 -9.00
CA ALA A 85 5.31 -5.72 -10.39
C ALA A 85 3.93 -5.85 -11.06
N TYR A 86 2.98 -6.46 -10.36
CA TYR A 86 1.59 -6.58 -10.82
C TYR A 86 0.93 -5.22 -11.01
N LEU A 87 1.06 -4.35 -10.01
CA LEU A 87 0.55 -2.99 -10.07
C LEU A 87 1.13 -2.21 -11.26
N GLN A 88 2.45 -2.30 -11.50
CA GLN A 88 3.12 -1.65 -12.63
C GLN A 88 2.65 -2.17 -14.00
N ASN A 89 2.01 -3.34 -14.05
CA ASN A 89 1.48 -3.97 -15.26
C ASN A 89 -0.07 -4.02 -15.27
N ASP A 90 -0.73 -3.17 -14.48
CA ASP A 90 -2.21 -3.07 -14.40
C ASP A 90 -2.93 -4.35 -13.91
N MET A 91 -2.20 -5.30 -13.32
CA MET A 91 -2.70 -6.56 -12.77
C MET A 91 -3.21 -6.38 -11.32
N LYS A 92 -4.28 -5.59 -11.17
CA LYS A 92 -4.78 -5.17 -9.85
C LYS A 92 -5.35 -6.31 -9.03
N LYS A 93 -6.06 -7.24 -9.67
CA LYS A 93 -6.75 -8.34 -8.99
C LYS A 93 -5.74 -9.30 -8.37
N GLU A 94 -4.64 -9.55 -9.09
CA GLU A 94 -3.53 -10.38 -8.66
C GLU A 94 -2.80 -9.71 -7.49
N ALA A 95 -2.55 -8.41 -7.59
CA ALA A 95 -1.94 -7.65 -6.52
C ALA A 95 -2.80 -7.59 -5.25
N GLU A 96 -4.13 -7.43 -5.39
CA GLU A 96 -5.10 -7.50 -4.29
C GLU A 96 -5.16 -8.89 -3.66
N SER A 97 -5.18 -9.95 -4.48
CA SER A 97 -5.14 -11.34 -4.00
C SER A 97 -3.89 -11.62 -3.17
N VAL A 98 -2.72 -11.19 -3.65
CA VAL A 98 -1.45 -11.34 -2.91
C VAL A 98 -1.46 -10.52 -1.61
N LEU A 99 -2.03 -9.32 -1.62
CA LEU A 99 -2.18 -8.49 -0.42
C LEU A 99 -3.06 -9.18 0.63
N HIS A 100 -4.20 -9.75 0.21
CA HIS A 100 -5.13 -10.44 1.09
C HIS A 100 -4.52 -11.70 1.71
N GLU A 101 -3.88 -12.56 0.90
CA GLU A 101 -3.20 -13.75 1.41
C GLU A 101 -2.05 -13.38 2.35
N ALA A 102 -1.37 -12.26 2.10
CA ALA A 102 -0.32 -11.79 2.99
C ALA A 102 -0.82 -11.50 4.41
N PHE A 103 -2.02 -10.98 4.62
CA PHE A 103 -2.57 -10.87 5.99
C PHE A 103 -2.81 -12.19 6.64
N LYS A 104 -3.48 -13.08 5.90
CA LYS A 104 -3.93 -14.35 6.43
C LYS A 104 -2.75 -15.15 6.95
N ARG A 105 -1.60 -15.01 6.29
CA ARG A 105 -0.35 -15.72 6.63
C ARG A 105 0.58 -14.92 7.55
N SER A 106 0.45 -13.59 7.62
CA SER A 106 1.26 -12.77 8.51
C SER A 106 0.74 -12.80 9.95
N LYS A 107 1.64 -12.91 10.93
CA LYS A 107 1.27 -12.76 12.34
C LYS A 107 0.83 -11.33 12.68
N GLU A 108 1.44 -10.35 12.01
CA GLU A 108 1.15 -8.93 12.13
C GLU A 108 0.74 -8.38 10.75
N PRO A 109 -0.32 -7.58 10.65
CA PRO A 109 -0.73 -6.98 9.39
C PRO A 109 0.42 -6.24 8.69
N PRO A 110 0.68 -6.47 7.40
CA PRO A 110 1.78 -5.81 6.69
C PRO A 110 1.37 -4.39 6.28
N PHE A 111 1.13 -3.49 7.24
CA PHE A 111 0.61 -2.13 7.01
C PHE A 111 1.45 -1.31 6.01
N ARG A 112 2.77 -1.51 5.97
CA ARG A 112 3.64 -0.84 4.98
C ARG A 112 3.37 -1.30 3.54
N VAL A 113 2.90 -2.53 3.35
CA VAL A 113 2.52 -3.05 2.03
C VAL A 113 1.19 -2.44 1.60
N TRP A 114 0.25 -2.28 2.53
CA TRP A 114 -1.01 -1.54 2.30
C TRP A 114 -0.79 -0.15 1.82
N GLU A 115 0.03 0.59 2.56
CA GLU A 115 0.32 1.96 2.22
C GLU A 115 0.98 2.08 0.85
N MET A 116 1.94 1.20 0.54
CA MET A 116 2.53 1.14 -0.78
C MET A 116 1.48 0.89 -1.87
N PHE A 117 0.53 -0.01 -1.62
CA PHE A 117 -0.56 -0.34 -2.53
C PHE A 117 -1.47 0.87 -2.76
N MET A 118 -1.95 1.51 -1.68
CA MET A 118 -2.80 2.70 -1.73
C MET A 118 -2.13 3.87 -2.45
N VAL A 119 -0.86 4.16 -2.12
CA VAL A 119 -0.09 5.24 -2.78
C VAL A 119 0.10 4.95 -4.27
N PHE A 120 0.29 3.69 -4.66
CA PHE A 120 0.39 3.33 -6.07
C PHE A 120 -0.92 3.56 -6.81
N LEU A 121 -2.04 3.06 -6.27
CA LEU A 121 -3.36 3.19 -6.87
C LEU A 121 -3.77 4.66 -7.02
N PHE A 122 -3.49 5.45 -5.99
CA PHE A 122 -3.73 6.89 -6.00
C PHE A 122 -2.95 7.59 -7.13
N LYS A 123 -1.67 7.24 -7.33
CA LYS A 123 -0.85 7.77 -8.44
C LYS A 123 -1.34 7.37 -9.83
N GLN A 124 -2.10 6.28 -9.93
CA GLN A 124 -2.73 5.83 -11.17
C GLN A 124 -4.15 6.40 -11.35
N HIS A 125 -4.54 7.40 -10.55
CA HIS A 125 -5.88 7.99 -10.53
C HIS A 125 -7.00 6.98 -10.23
N GLN A 126 -6.69 5.91 -9.48
CA GLN A 126 -7.65 4.89 -9.07
C GLN A 126 -8.05 5.09 -7.61
N VAL A 127 -8.61 6.26 -7.32
CA VAL A 127 -8.88 6.70 -5.95
C VAL A 127 -9.93 5.82 -5.27
N ASP A 128 -11.00 5.42 -5.96
CA ASP A 128 -12.04 4.53 -5.42
C ASP A 128 -11.48 3.21 -4.91
N PHE A 129 -10.54 2.62 -5.66
CA PHE A 129 -9.93 1.35 -5.27
C PHE A 129 -8.96 1.57 -4.10
N ALA A 130 -8.24 2.69 -4.09
CA ALA A 130 -7.39 3.06 -2.97
C ALA A 130 -8.21 3.33 -1.68
N MET A 131 -9.43 3.88 -1.79
CA MET A 131 -10.38 4.06 -0.68
C MET A 131 -10.89 2.72 -0.13
N LYS A 132 -11.33 1.81 -1.00
CA LYS A 132 -11.71 0.43 -0.59
C LYS A 132 -10.57 -0.29 0.10
N CYS A 133 -9.36 -0.03 -0.38
CA CYS A 133 -8.18 -0.52 0.28
C CYS A 133 -8.06 0.07 1.70
N MET A 134 -8.05 1.40 1.85
CA MET A 134 -7.98 2.01 3.17
C MET A 134 -9.03 1.47 4.15
N GLU A 135 -10.26 1.28 3.70
CA GLU A 135 -11.36 0.71 4.50
C GLU A 135 -11.08 -0.73 4.95
N SER A 136 -10.57 -1.56 4.05
CA SER A 136 -10.18 -2.94 4.34
C SER A 136 -9.02 -3.00 5.33
N ALA A 137 -8.04 -2.10 5.20
CA ALA A 137 -6.95 -1.95 6.16
C ALA A 137 -7.47 -1.55 7.54
N VAL A 138 -8.30 -0.49 7.63
CA VAL A 138 -8.93 -0.05 8.89
C VAL A 138 -9.67 -1.21 9.56
N SER A 139 -10.44 -1.99 8.78
CA SER A 139 -11.24 -3.10 9.31
C SER A 139 -10.39 -4.26 9.84
N ALA A 140 -9.14 -4.38 9.39
CA ALA A 140 -8.21 -5.42 9.83
C ALA A 140 -7.36 -5.01 11.03
N VAL A 141 -7.37 -3.73 11.44
CA VAL A 141 -6.58 -3.22 12.58
C VAL A 141 -7.12 -3.79 13.89
N LYS A 142 -6.21 -4.19 14.77
CA LYS A 142 -6.48 -4.44 16.19
C LYS A 142 -5.71 -3.42 17.02
N ASP A 143 -6.29 -2.98 18.14
CA ASP A 143 -5.62 -2.22 19.21
C ASP A 143 -4.68 -1.09 18.73
N ASP A 144 -5.15 -0.22 17.84
CA ASP A 144 -4.43 0.97 17.33
C ASP A 144 -3.06 0.71 16.68
N GLU A 145 -2.81 -0.54 16.26
CA GLU A 145 -1.52 -0.96 15.69
C GLU A 145 -1.16 -0.20 14.40
N TRP A 146 -2.16 0.28 13.66
CA TRP A 146 -1.93 0.97 12.40
C TRP A 146 -1.83 2.49 12.54
N HIS A 147 -0.76 3.02 11.95
CA HIS A 147 -0.51 4.44 11.83
C HIS A 147 -0.24 4.74 10.35
N PRO A 148 -1.23 5.21 9.57
CA PRO A 148 -1.02 5.64 8.20
C PRO A 148 0.01 6.78 8.14
N ASP A 149 0.83 6.86 7.08
CA ASP A 149 1.73 8.01 6.90
C ASP A 149 0.89 9.28 6.71
N PRO A 150 1.14 10.34 7.50
CA PRO A 150 0.38 11.58 7.40
C PRO A 150 0.44 12.20 5.99
N ASN A 151 1.54 12.04 5.25
CA ASN A 151 1.64 12.52 3.88
C ASN A 151 0.75 11.72 2.91
N THR A 152 0.51 10.43 3.19
CA THR A 152 -0.45 9.63 2.42
C THR A 152 -1.85 10.17 2.68
N VAL A 153 -2.25 10.30 3.94
CA VAL A 153 -3.58 10.82 4.34
C VAL A 153 -3.84 12.21 3.76
N ASN A 154 -2.89 13.14 3.91
CA ASN A 154 -3.02 14.50 3.41
C ASN A 154 -3.17 14.57 1.87
N LYS A 155 -2.57 13.63 1.12
CA LYS A 155 -2.76 13.58 -0.33
C LYS A 155 -4.20 13.23 -0.71
N PHE A 156 -4.81 12.28 -0.01
CA PHE A 156 -6.21 11.94 -0.25
C PHE A 156 -7.13 13.10 0.13
N LEU A 157 -6.96 13.67 1.33
CA LEU A 157 -7.77 14.80 1.79
C LEU A 157 -7.70 15.98 0.81
N LYS A 158 -6.50 16.34 0.36
CA LYS A 158 -6.30 17.39 -0.64
C LYS A 158 -6.95 17.08 -1.98
N TYR A 159 -6.91 15.82 -2.43
CA TYR A 159 -7.57 15.41 -3.67
C TYR A 159 -9.09 15.60 -3.58
N PHE A 160 -9.71 15.22 -2.46
CA PHE A 160 -11.15 15.41 -2.27
C PHE A 160 -11.53 16.87 -2.07
N GLU A 161 -10.67 17.68 -1.45
CA GLU A 161 -10.81 19.14 -1.41
C GLU A 161 -10.85 19.75 -2.82
N GLU A 162 -9.88 19.40 -3.68
CA GLU A 162 -9.80 19.87 -5.06
C GLU A 162 -10.97 19.36 -5.92
N ALA A 163 -11.41 18.13 -5.69
CA ALA A 163 -12.58 17.53 -6.33
C ALA A 163 -13.91 18.07 -5.79
N LYS A 164 -13.89 18.83 -4.67
CA LYS A 164 -15.07 19.28 -3.92
C LYS A 164 -15.97 18.12 -3.46
N ASP A 165 -15.36 16.97 -3.22
CA ASP A 165 -16.03 15.75 -2.81
C ASP A 165 -16.07 15.65 -1.29
N VAL A 166 -17.16 16.17 -0.73
CA VAL A 166 -17.41 16.13 0.71
C VAL A 166 -17.65 14.71 1.22
N ASP A 167 -18.26 13.84 0.41
CA ASP A 167 -18.71 12.52 0.89
C ASP A 167 -17.49 11.61 1.13
N ASP A 168 -16.55 11.60 0.19
CA ASP A 168 -15.30 10.84 0.33
C ASP A 168 -14.34 11.47 1.35
N ALA A 169 -14.31 12.81 1.46
CA ALA A 169 -13.56 13.49 2.53
C ALA A 169 -14.07 13.08 3.92
N GLU A 170 -15.39 13.02 4.13
CA GLU A 170 -15.98 12.51 5.36
C GLU A 170 -15.66 11.03 5.59
N ALA A 171 -15.65 10.21 4.53
CA ALA A 171 -15.33 8.79 4.63
C ALA A 171 -13.90 8.58 5.16
N ILE A 172 -12.93 9.38 4.71
CA ILE A 172 -11.57 9.35 5.26
C ILE A 172 -11.54 9.75 6.73
N CYS A 173 -12.18 10.85 7.12
CA CYS A 173 -12.21 11.27 8.52
C CYS A 173 -12.84 10.20 9.43
N LYS A 174 -13.91 9.53 8.97
CA LYS A 174 -14.52 8.39 9.67
C LYS A 174 -13.57 7.21 9.80
N MET A 175 -12.80 6.90 8.76
CA MET A 175 -11.77 5.86 8.79
C MET A 175 -10.65 6.19 9.78
N LEU A 176 -10.14 7.42 9.78
CA LEU A 176 -9.12 7.89 10.73
C LEU A 176 -9.63 7.85 12.17
N LYS A 177 -10.90 8.19 12.41
CA LYS A 177 -11.54 8.10 13.73
C LYS A 177 -11.53 6.67 14.26
N LYS A 178 -11.86 5.68 13.43
CA LYS A 178 -11.90 4.25 13.82
C LYS A 178 -10.55 3.71 14.30
N ILE A 179 -9.44 4.31 13.87
CA ILE A 179 -8.08 3.92 14.25
C ILE A 179 -7.42 4.93 15.20
N ASN A 180 -8.20 5.84 15.80
CA ASN A 180 -7.72 6.89 16.71
C ASN A 180 -6.60 7.77 16.11
N ARG A 181 -6.70 8.06 14.80
CA ARG A 181 -5.77 8.94 14.04
C ARG A 181 -6.44 10.18 13.46
N LEU A 182 -7.66 10.51 13.89
CA LEU A 182 -8.31 11.75 13.49
C LEU A 182 -7.74 12.91 14.30
N ASP A 183 -7.34 14.00 13.63
CA ASP A 183 -6.74 15.18 14.25
C ASP A 183 -7.29 16.50 13.66
N SER A 184 -6.82 17.62 14.22
CA SER A 184 -7.20 18.97 13.78
C SER A 184 -6.83 19.26 12.32
N SER A 185 -5.75 18.65 11.80
CA SER A 185 -5.33 18.82 10.39
C SER A 185 -6.30 18.15 9.42
N ALA A 186 -6.80 16.96 9.78
CA ALA A 186 -7.82 16.27 9.01
C ALA A 186 -9.14 17.06 9.02
N TYR A 187 -9.54 17.61 10.17
CA TYR A 187 -10.72 18.47 10.26
C TYR A 187 -10.58 19.78 9.49
N HIS A 188 -9.40 20.40 9.49
CA HIS A 188 -9.11 21.58 8.67
C HIS A 188 -9.37 21.29 7.19
N SER A 189 -8.82 20.18 6.69
CA SER A 189 -9.00 19.76 5.30
C SER A 189 -10.47 19.45 4.97
N LEU A 190 -11.20 18.83 5.91
CA LEU A 190 -12.62 18.54 5.76
C LEU A 190 -13.46 19.82 5.68
N LEU A 191 -13.26 20.76 6.62
CA LEU A 191 -13.94 22.06 6.61
C LEU A 191 -13.63 22.84 5.34
N LEU A 192 -12.37 22.81 4.88
CA LEU A 192 -11.99 23.45 3.64
C LEU A 192 -12.75 22.85 2.44
N THR A 193 -12.88 21.52 2.40
CA THR A 193 -13.66 20.80 1.37
C THR A 193 -15.13 21.23 1.37
N TYR A 194 -15.75 21.37 2.55
CA TYR A 194 -17.12 21.89 2.68
C TYR A 194 -17.24 23.31 2.11
N ILE A 195 -16.29 24.18 2.47
CA ILE A 195 -16.24 25.58 2.01
C ILE A 195 -16.05 25.65 0.49
N THR A 196 -15.13 24.89 -0.09
CA THR A 196 -14.84 24.90 -1.54
C THR A 196 -15.99 24.31 -2.36
N ALA A 197 -16.71 23.35 -1.78
CA ALA A 197 -17.94 22.78 -2.33
C ALA A 197 -19.16 23.71 -2.18
N GLY A 198 -19.09 24.73 -1.32
CA GLY A 198 -20.24 25.58 -0.97
C GLY A 198 -21.34 24.83 -0.22
N LYS A 199 -20.99 23.75 0.48
CA LYS A 199 -21.89 22.94 1.30
C LYS A 199 -21.80 23.38 2.76
N THR A 200 -22.90 23.22 3.48
CA THR A 200 -22.98 23.47 4.93
C THR A 200 -23.14 22.15 5.68
N ALA A 201 -22.69 22.11 6.93
CA ALA A 201 -22.86 20.97 7.83
C ALA A 201 -23.15 21.49 9.24
N PRO A 202 -24.42 21.80 9.56
CA PRO A 202 -24.81 22.37 10.86
C PRO A 202 -24.38 21.53 12.06
N GLU A 203 -24.23 20.21 11.89
CA GLU A 203 -23.80 19.29 12.94
C GLU A 203 -22.27 19.19 13.11
N MET A 204 -21.48 19.88 12.28
CA MET A 204 -20.02 19.80 12.27
C MET A 204 -19.41 20.25 13.60
N GLN A 205 -19.97 21.30 14.22
CA GLN A 205 -19.51 21.77 15.52
C GLN A 205 -19.62 20.67 16.58
N ARG A 206 -20.80 20.05 16.68
CA ARG A 206 -21.02 18.95 17.63
C ARG A 206 -20.11 17.76 17.34
N LYS A 207 -19.90 17.41 16.06
CA LYS A 207 -18.97 16.34 15.65
C LYS A 207 -17.54 16.62 16.15
N MET A 208 -17.03 17.84 15.96
CA MET A 208 -15.68 18.23 16.42
C MET A 208 -15.53 18.21 17.94
N GLU A 209 -16.56 18.62 18.68
CA GLU A 209 -16.61 18.57 20.13
C GLU A 209 -16.61 17.11 20.65
N GLU A 210 -17.43 16.24 20.05
CA GLU A 210 -17.49 14.81 20.36
C GLU A 210 -16.16 14.09 20.08
N ASP A 211 -15.44 14.53 19.05
CA ASP A 211 -14.14 13.99 18.66
C ASP A 211 -12.96 14.57 19.46
N LEU A 212 -13.23 15.48 20.41
CA LEU A 212 -12.22 16.13 21.27
C LEU A 212 -11.11 16.82 20.49
N ILE A 213 -11.47 17.45 19.37
CA ILE A 213 -10.50 18.09 18.47
C ILE A 213 -10.05 19.42 19.08
N GLU A 214 -8.72 19.63 19.08
CA GLU A 214 -8.15 20.91 19.49
C GLU A 214 -8.55 21.99 18.50
N MET A 215 -9.28 22.99 19.02
CA MET A 215 -9.78 24.11 18.24
C MET A 215 -8.73 25.23 18.21
N ASN A 216 -8.46 25.75 17.02
CA ASN A 216 -7.64 26.94 16.82
C ASN A 216 -8.44 28.03 16.11
N CYS A 217 -7.96 29.27 16.13
CA CYS A 217 -8.69 30.41 15.55
C CYS A 217 -9.08 30.20 14.08
N GLU A 218 -8.22 29.54 13.29
CA GLU A 218 -8.49 29.26 11.88
C GLU A 218 -9.65 28.28 11.70
N LEU A 219 -9.65 27.19 12.48
CA LEU A 219 -10.73 26.20 12.49
C LEU A 219 -12.06 26.82 12.92
N GLU A 220 -12.07 27.70 13.93
CA GLU A 220 -13.27 28.40 14.37
C GLU A 220 -13.88 29.26 13.26
N ASP A 221 -13.04 30.02 12.55
CA ASP A 221 -13.51 30.88 11.47
C ASP A 221 -14.00 30.08 10.26
N MET A 222 -13.36 28.94 9.96
CA MET A 222 -13.85 27.99 8.96
C MET A 222 -15.18 27.35 9.39
N LEU A 223 -15.30 26.96 10.65
CA LEU A 223 -16.49 26.32 11.20
C LEU A 223 -17.72 27.25 11.11
N LYS A 224 -17.57 28.54 11.42
CA LYS A 224 -18.66 29.54 11.25
C LYS A 224 -19.18 29.64 9.81
N ARG A 225 -18.32 29.38 8.82
CA ARG A 225 -18.71 29.41 7.40
C ARG A 225 -19.46 28.14 6.98
N VAL A 226 -19.12 27.00 7.60
CA VAL A 226 -19.74 25.70 7.32
C VAL A 226 -21.04 25.50 8.12
N CYS A 227 -21.14 26.10 9.30
CA CYS A 227 -22.30 26.08 10.20
C CYS A 227 -22.94 27.47 10.30
N PRO A 228 -23.63 27.98 9.25
CA PRO A 228 -24.39 29.21 9.38
C PRO A 228 -25.56 29.02 10.35
N GLU A 229 -25.84 30.06 11.14
CA GLU A 229 -26.97 30.15 12.09
C GLU A 229 -28.35 30.01 11.43
#